data_AF-A0A941N2X9-F1
#
_entry.id   AF-A0A941N2X9-F1
#
_cell.length_a   1.000
_cell.length_b   1.000
_cell.length_c   1.000
_cell.angle_alpha   90.00
_cell.angle_beta   90.00
_cell.angle_gamma   90.00
#
_symmetry.space_group_name_H-M   'P 1'
#
loop_
_entity.id
_entity.type
_entity.pdbx_description
1 polymer ?
#
loop_
_entity_poly.entity_id
_entity_poly.type
_entity_poly.pdbx_seq_one_letter_code
_entity_poly.pdbx_strand_id
1 'polypeptide(L)'
;TLTGSQYRTLIETPLNLAGREEKSLQVGTYARDNLARLRSEMRQVLIADGLFADEADAMLKTWELAYFKSPGLRVFYTLPQAWTDAVLPLKCSVLAEVSRTMIGRIELVTPQQRHQLQTISESKISTSQWLYEQTGGRADRQAELARLFEGQARLQELKITIPRDYQAFLDLGRFRSALVLDHATRHPDSALNKFAEAYGLDYYDGGDSPETAQATEQPR
;
A
#
# COMPACT_ATOMS: atom_id res chain seq x y z
N THR A 1 -0.65 -33.02 -5.67
CA THR A 1 -0.82 -31.83 -6.52
C THR A 1 -2.30 -31.59 -6.66
N LEU A 2 -2.81 -30.51 -6.07
CA LEU A 2 -4.24 -30.20 -6.12
C LEU A 2 -4.60 -29.61 -7.48
N THR A 3 -5.74 -29.97 -8.05
CA THR A 3 -6.22 -29.45 -9.35
C THR A 3 -6.87 -28.07 -9.18
N GLY A 4 -6.97 -27.28 -10.26
CA GLY A 4 -7.56 -25.92 -10.23
C GLY A 4 -8.99 -25.84 -9.66
N SER A 5 -9.74 -26.95 -9.67
CA SER A 5 -11.06 -27.07 -9.04
C SER A 5 -10.99 -27.14 -7.51
N GLN A 6 -9.91 -27.71 -6.96
CA GLN A 6 -9.72 -27.86 -5.51
C GLN A 6 -9.31 -26.53 -4.85
N TYR A 7 -8.59 -25.66 -5.55
CA TYR A 7 -8.33 -24.29 -5.10
C TYR A 7 -9.62 -23.45 -5.01
N ARG A 8 -10.53 -23.60 -5.98
CA ARG A 8 -11.82 -22.90 -5.99
C ARG A 8 -12.70 -23.29 -4.80
N THR A 9 -12.70 -24.57 -4.43
CA THR A 9 -13.49 -25.10 -3.31
C THR A 9 -12.99 -24.60 -1.95
N LEU A 10 -11.68 -24.38 -1.77
CA LEU A 10 -11.13 -23.80 -0.53
C LEU A 10 -11.41 -22.29 -0.39
N ILE A 11 -11.55 -21.57 -1.51
CA ILE A 11 -11.96 -20.16 -1.53
C ILE A 11 -13.47 -20.03 -1.29
N GLU A 12 -14.26 -21.01 -1.75
CA GLU A 12 -15.72 -21.07 -1.56
C GLU A 12 -16.15 -21.79 -0.28
N THR A 13 -15.22 -22.39 0.48
CA THR A 13 -15.55 -22.90 1.82
C THR A 13 -15.91 -21.68 2.66
N PRO A 14 -17.16 -21.53 3.11
CA PRO A 14 -17.53 -20.38 3.92
C PRO A 14 -16.60 -20.34 5.12
N LEU A 15 -15.99 -19.18 5.38
CA LEU A 15 -15.39 -18.89 6.68
C LEU A 15 -16.41 -19.32 7.72
N ASN A 16 -16.13 -20.38 8.47
CA ASN A 16 -17.00 -20.80 9.54
C ASN A 16 -16.90 -19.73 10.63
N LEU A 17 -17.76 -18.72 10.53
CA LEU A 17 -17.87 -17.63 11.47
C LEU A 17 -18.68 -18.04 12.71
N ALA A 18 -19.20 -19.27 12.77
CA ALA A 18 -19.98 -19.75 13.90
C ALA A 18 -19.12 -19.70 15.18
N GLY A 19 -19.57 -18.90 16.15
CA GLY A 19 -18.89 -18.69 17.43
C GLY A 19 -17.93 -17.50 17.49
N ARG A 20 -17.72 -16.75 16.40
CA ARG A 20 -17.03 -15.45 16.48
C ARG A 20 -18.04 -14.36 16.81
N GLU A 21 -17.93 -13.77 17.99
CA GLU A 21 -18.71 -12.59 18.35
C GLU A 21 -18.44 -11.47 17.33
N GLU A 22 -19.51 -11.01 16.68
CA GLU A 22 -19.47 -9.80 15.85
C GLU A 22 -19.29 -8.60 16.78
N LYS A 23 -18.03 -8.21 17.01
CA LYS A 23 -17.75 -6.97 17.73
C LYS A 23 -18.17 -5.80 16.84
N SER A 24 -19.28 -5.16 17.22
CA SER A 24 -19.71 -3.89 16.63
C SER A 24 -18.55 -2.90 16.64
N LEU A 25 -18.03 -2.57 15.46
CA LEU A 25 -17.00 -1.56 15.28
C LEU A 25 -17.64 -0.18 15.45
N GLN A 26 -17.59 0.38 16.66
CA GLN A 26 -18.06 1.73 16.92
C GLN A 26 -17.11 2.74 16.26
N VAL A 27 -17.67 3.66 15.47
CA VAL A 27 -16.91 4.72 14.79
C VAL A 27 -16.08 5.49 15.81
N GLY A 28 -14.78 5.69 15.52
CA GLY A 28 -13.85 6.41 16.40
C GLY A 28 -13.12 5.53 17.43
N THR A 29 -13.56 4.29 17.70
CA THR A 29 -12.88 3.38 18.63
C THR A 29 -11.43 3.11 18.24
N TYR A 30 -11.14 3.13 16.94
CA TYR A 30 -9.80 2.95 16.37
C TYR A 30 -9.35 4.19 15.59
N ALA A 31 -9.73 5.39 16.06
CA ALA A 31 -9.14 6.64 15.59
C ALA A 31 -7.66 6.72 15.97
N ARG A 32 -6.94 7.69 15.39
CA ARG A 32 -5.51 7.92 15.65
C ARG A 32 -5.20 8.04 17.15
N ASP A 33 -6.10 8.61 17.92
CA ASP A 33 -5.93 8.83 19.36
C ASP A 33 -6.05 7.53 20.16
N ASN A 34 -6.60 6.47 19.55
CA ASN A 34 -6.80 5.14 20.14
C ASN A 34 -5.80 4.10 19.62
N LEU A 35 -4.66 4.51 19.06
CA LEU A 35 -3.63 3.59 18.57
C LEU A 35 -3.07 2.66 19.66
N ALA A 36 -2.95 3.13 20.90
CA ALA A 36 -2.50 2.30 22.02
C ALA A 36 -3.47 1.12 22.26
N ARG A 37 -4.77 1.38 22.16
CA ARG A 37 -5.81 0.35 22.27
C ARG A 37 -5.71 -0.65 21.12
N LEU A 38 -5.63 -0.19 19.87
CA LEU A 38 -5.45 -1.06 18.72
C LEU A 38 -4.22 -1.96 18.87
N ARG A 39 -3.09 -1.41 19.32
CA ARG A 39 -1.86 -2.17 19.56
C ARG A 39 -2.04 -3.22 20.66
N SER A 40 -2.70 -2.86 21.74
CA SER A 40 -2.99 -3.79 22.85
C SER A 40 -3.89 -4.94 22.41
N GLU A 41 -4.98 -4.65 21.70
CA GLU A 41 -5.89 -5.67 21.19
C GLU A 41 -5.22 -6.56 20.13
N MET A 42 -4.43 -5.99 19.22
CA MET A 42 -3.67 -6.77 18.24
C MET A 42 -2.64 -7.68 18.92
N ARG A 43 -1.97 -7.21 19.98
CA ARG A 43 -1.06 -8.04 20.79
C ARG A 43 -1.77 -9.25 21.39
N GLN A 44 -2.95 -9.03 21.99
CA GLN A 44 -3.74 -10.11 22.58
C GLN A 44 -4.16 -11.14 21.53
N VAL A 45 -4.54 -10.67 20.33
CA VAL A 45 -4.90 -11.54 19.22
C VAL A 45 -3.70 -12.36 18.73
N LEU A 46 -2.52 -11.76 18.59
CA LEU A 46 -1.30 -12.48 18.21
C LEU A 46 -0.95 -13.59 19.21
N ILE A 47 -1.04 -13.29 20.52
CA ILE A 47 -0.77 -14.28 21.57
C ILE A 47 -1.81 -15.40 21.54
N ALA A 48 -3.09 -15.05 21.41
CA ALA A 48 -4.18 -16.03 21.30
C ALA A 48 -4.05 -16.93 20.06
N ASP A 49 -3.41 -16.43 19.00
CA ASP A 49 -3.15 -17.15 17.76
C ASP A 49 -1.85 -18.00 17.82
N GLY A 50 -1.14 -17.96 18.97
CA GLY A 50 -0.06 -18.90 19.29
C GLY A 50 1.34 -18.30 19.39
N LEU A 51 1.50 -16.96 19.43
CA LEU A 51 2.79 -16.32 19.71
C LEU A 51 3.05 -16.20 21.21
N PHE A 52 4.32 -16.26 21.59
CA PHE A 52 4.75 -15.81 22.92
C PHE A 52 4.60 -14.29 23.05
N ALA A 53 4.55 -13.83 24.30
CA ALA A 53 4.30 -12.42 24.61
C ALA A 53 5.36 -11.47 24.01
N ASP A 54 6.62 -11.87 24.09
CA ASP A 54 7.77 -11.15 23.54
C ASP A 54 7.84 -11.22 22.01
N GLU A 55 7.47 -12.34 21.39
CA GLU A 55 7.33 -12.47 19.94
C GLU A 55 6.25 -11.51 19.40
N ALA A 56 5.10 -11.45 20.06
CA ALA A 56 4.03 -10.53 19.69
C ALA A 56 4.49 -9.05 19.81
N ASP A 57 5.23 -8.72 20.87
CA ASP A 57 5.79 -7.38 21.05
C ASP A 57 6.85 -7.06 19.98
N ALA A 58 7.71 -8.01 19.62
CA ALA A 58 8.69 -7.88 18.55
C ALA A 58 8.04 -7.65 17.17
N MET A 59 6.97 -8.37 16.85
CA MET A 59 6.17 -8.19 15.64
C MET A 59 5.57 -6.78 15.57
N LEU A 60 4.90 -6.34 16.63
CA LEU A 60 4.28 -5.02 16.72
C LEU A 60 5.30 -3.87 16.69
N LYS A 61 6.53 -4.13 17.14
CA LYS A 61 7.64 -3.18 17.01
C LYS A 61 8.15 -3.11 15.58
N THR A 62 8.32 -4.25 14.92
CA THR A 62 8.74 -4.36 13.52
C THR A 62 7.77 -3.62 12.58
N TRP A 63 6.46 -3.73 12.84
CA TRP A 63 5.43 -3.10 12.03
C TRP A 63 5.13 -1.64 12.40
N GLU A 64 5.83 -1.07 13.38
CA GLU A 64 5.50 0.23 13.99
C GLU A 64 5.27 1.32 12.94
N LEU A 65 6.22 1.47 12.01
CA LEU A 65 6.16 2.48 10.96
C LEU A 65 5.04 2.19 9.94
N ALA A 66 5.03 0.98 9.40
CA ALA A 66 4.17 0.61 8.27
C ALA A 66 2.68 0.49 8.65
N TYR A 67 2.37 0.07 9.88
CA TYR A 67 1.01 -0.22 10.32
C TYR A 67 0.40 0.96 11.09
N PHE A 68 1.16 1.56 12.01
CA PHE A 68 0.60 2.49 12.99
C PHE A 68 0.98 3.96 12.77
N LYS A 69 2.17 4.23 12.19
CA LYS A 69 2.62 5.62 11.95
C LYS A 69 2.32 6.12 10.54
N SER A 70 2.12 5.22 9.59
CA SER A 70 1.81 5.59 8.21
C SER A 70 0.37 6.10 8.08
N PRO A 71 0.11 7.20 7.34
CA PRO A 71 -1.26 7.69 7.13
C PRO A 71 -2.09 6.70 6.29
N GLY A 72 -3.38 6.59 6.58
CA GLY A 72 -4.34 5.77 5.81
C GLY A 72 -5.34 5.03 6.69
N LEU A 73 -6.43 4.57 6.08
CA LEU A 73 -7.46 3.76 6.73
C LEU A 73 -7.21 2.27 6.42
N ARG A 74 -7.22 1.43 7.46
CA ARG A 74 -6.81 0.03 7.36
C ARG A 74 -7.70 -0.89 8.15
N VAL A 75 -7.86 -2.10 7.65
CA VAL A 75 -8.43 -3.23 8.37
C VAL A 75 -7.34 -4.27 8.57
N PHE A 76 -7.21 -4.74 9.80
CA PHE A 76 -6.35 -5.85 10.17
C PHE A 76 -7.21 -7.04 10.59
N TYR A 77 -6.82 -8.24 10.21
CA TYR A 77 -7.53 -9.46 10.56
C TYR A 77 -6.56 -10.63 10.64
N THR A 78 -6.89 -11.66 11.43
CA THR A 78 -6.13 -12.92 11.45
C THR A 78 -6.60 -13.83 10.32
N LEU A 79 -5.66 -14.56 9.71
CA LEU A 79 -6.00 -15.57 8.73
C LEU A 79 -6.18 -16.93 9.43
N PRO A 80 -7.19 -17.73 9.05
CA PRO A 80 -7.36 -19.07 9.60
C PRO A 80 -6.13 -19.95 9.29
N GLN A 81 -5.64 -20.68 10.30
CA GLN A 81 -4.49 -21.58 10.14
C GLN A 81 -4.71 -22.63 9.03
N ALA A 82 -5.89 -23.24 8.96
CA ALA A 82 -6.22 -24.21 7.91
C ALA A 82 -6.10 -23.64 6.50
N TRP A 83 -6.48 -22.37 6.31
CA TRP A 83 -6.31 -21.67 5.03
C TRP A 83 -4.82 -21.42 4.75
N THR A 84 -4.07 -20.95 5.75
CA THR A 84 -2.64 -20.69 5.66
C THR A 84 -1.86 -21.96 5.30
N ASP A 85 -2.20 -23.11 5.90
CA ASP A 85 -1.54 -24.38 5.63
C ASP A 85 -1.82 -24.92 4.22
N ALA A 86 -3.03 -24.67 3.70
CA ALA A 86 -3.39 -25.05 2.34
C ALA A 86 -2.72 -24.17 1.28
N VAL A 87 -2.63 -22.85 1.51
CA VAL A 87 -2.13 -21.87 0.53
C VAL A 87 -0.60 -21.73 0.59
N LEU A 88 -0.02 -21.78 1.78
CA LEU A 88 1.42 -21.65 2.03
C LEU A 88 1.92 -22.89 2.75
N PRO A 89 2.00 -24.06 2.10
CA PRO A 89 2.40 -25.29 2.75
C PRO A 89 3.85 -25.19 3.27
N LEU A 90 4.04 -25.45 4.55
CA LEU A 90 5.36 -25.50 5.18
C LEU A 90 5.77 -26.95 5.43
N LYS A 91 7.02 -27.28 5.14
CA LYS A 91 7.64 -28.57 5.51
C LYS A 91 8.88 -28.30 6.34
N CYS A 92 8.94 -28.90 7.52
CA CYS A 92 10.14 -28.89 8.36
C CYS A 92 10.97 -30.15 8.08
N SER A 93 12.28 -29.99 7.89
CA SER A 93 13.21 -31.11 7.67
C SER A 93 13.49 -31.90 8.95
N VAL A 94 13.18 -31.32 10.10
CA VAL A 94 13.26 -31.93 11.43
C VAL A 94 11.91 -31.79 12.13
N LEU A 95 11.69 -32.62 13.17
CA LEU A 95 10.53 -32.44 14.04
C LEU A 95 10.63 -31.09 14.75
N ALA A 96 9.63 -30.25 14.55
CA ALA A 96 9.51 -28.93 15.15
C ALA A 96 8.07 -28.69 15.55
N GLU A 97 7.89 -28.00 16.68
CA GLU A 97 6.61 -27.40 17.02
C GLU A 97 6.46 -26.12 16.21
N VAL A 98 5.35 -25.99 15.49
CA VAL A 98 5.13 -24.87 14.55
C VAL A 98 3.83 -24.17 14.90
N SER A 99 3.96 -22.89 15.27
CA SER A 99 2.85 -21.94 15.38
C SER A 99 2.87 -21.02 14.16
N ARG A 100 1.71 -20.76 13.56
CA ARG A 100 1.59 -19.95 12.33
C ARG A 100 0.57 -18.84 12.46
N THR A 101 1.03 -17.69 12.92
CA THR A 101 0.20 -16.50 13.01
C THR A 101 0.37 -15.60 11.81
N MET A 102 -0.75 -15.30 11.16
CA MET A 102 -0.80 -14.50 9.94
C MET A 102 -1.77 -13.34 10.12
N ILE A 103 -1.27 -12.12 9.91
CA ILE A 103 -2.09 -10.91 9.89
C ILE A 103 -2.29 -10.43 8.46
N GLY A 104 -3.55 -10.37 8.05
CA GLY A 104 -3.99 -9.72 6.84
C GLY A 104 -4.12 -8.22 7.08
N ARG A 105 -3.77 -7.44 6.06
CA ARG A 105 -3.92 -5.99 6.06
C ARG A 105 -4.56 -5.55 4.76
N ILE A 106 -5.69 -4.86 4.87
CA ILE A 106 -6.37 -4.25 3.74
C ILE A 106 -6.36 -2.74 3.92
N GLU A 107 -5.99 -2.02 2.87
CA GLU A 107 -6.08 -0.56 2.81
C GLU A 107 -7.43 -0.18 2.21
N LEU A 108 -8.14 0.72 2.87
CA LEU A 108 -9.46 1.16 2.43
C LEU A 108 -9.35 2.50 1.71
N VAL A 109 -10.02 2.61 0.57
CA VAL A 109 -10.18 3.87 -0.15
C VAL A 109 -11.17 4.75 0.62
N THR A 110 -10.71 5.89 1.10
CA THR A 110 -11.53 6.82 1.89
C THR A 110 -12.43 7.69 0.99
N PRO A 111 -13.50 8.30 1.54
CA PRO A 111 -14.28 9.29 0.81
C PRO A 111 -13.43 10.47 0.31
N GLN A 112 -12.46 10.91 1.10
CA GLN A 112 -11.51 11.96 0.72
C GLN A 112 -10.69 11.54 -0.52
N GLN A 113 -10.16 10.31 -0.55
CA GLN A 113 -9.41 9.82 -1.71
C GLN A 113 -10.28 9.72 -2.96
N ARG A 114 -11.55 9.28 -2.83
CA ARG A 114 -12.50 9.31 -3.95
C ARG A 114 -12.73 10.73 -4.47
N HIS A 115 -12.85 11.71 -3.57
CA HIS A 115 -12.97 13.12 -3.96
C HIS A 115 -11.71 13.65 -4.67
N GLN A 116 -10.51 13.20 -4.27
CA GLN A 116 -9.29 13.57 -4.99
C GLN A 116 -9.24 12.97 -6.40
N LEU A 117 -9.66 11.72 -6.59
CA LEU A 117 -9.79 11.11 -7.92
C LEU A 117 -10.77 11.89 -8.81
N GLN A 118 -11.88 12.35 -8.24
CA GLN A 118 -12.83 13.23 -8.93
C GLN A 118 -12.18 14.58 -9.26
N THR A 119 -11.44 15.19 -8.33
CA THR A 119 -10.73 16.46 -8.56
C THR A 119 -9.75 16.36 -9.71
N ILE A 120 -8.97 15.27 -9.81
CA ILE A 120 -8.08 15.04 -10.95
C ILE A 120 -8.90 14.94 -12.24
N SER A 121 -10.02 14.21 -12.21
CA SER A 121 -10.88 14.00 -13.38
C SER A 121 -11.53 15.29 -13.91
N GLU A 122 -11.87 16.21 -13.02
CA GLU A 122 -12.52 17.50 -13.35
C GLU A 122 -11.50 18.62 -13.67
N SER A 123 -10.24 18.41 -13.31
CA SER A 123 -9.19 19.41 -13.52
C SER A 123 -8.65 19.37 -14.95
N LYS A 124 -8.08 20.50 -15.40
CA LYS A 124 -7.25 20.51 -16.59
C LYS A 124 -5.98 19.71 -16.32
N ILE A 125 -5.81 18.58 -17.02
CA ILE A 125 -4.63 17.74 -16.89
C ILE A 125 -3.38 18.54 -17.26
N SER A 126 -2.46 18.62 -16.32
CA SER A 126 -1.15 19.22 -16.51
C SER A 126 -0.13 18.15 -16.90
N THR A 127 1.03 18.59 -17.38
CA THR A 127 2.14 17.72 -17.80
C THR A 127 3.33 17.94 -16.88
N SER A 128 4.21 16.95 -16.73
CA SER A 128 5.43 17.05 -15.91
C SER A 128 6.34 18.25 -16.21
N GLN A 129 6.18 18.91 -17.36
CA GLN A 129 6.91 20.13 -17.76
C GLN A 129 6.77 21.30 -16.76
N TRP A 130 5.65 21.43 -16.04
CA TRP A 130 5.41 22.54 -15.11
C TRP A 130 6.52 22.71 -14.07
N LEU A 131 7.15 21.60 -13.66
CA LEU A 131 8.25 21.60 -12.68
C LEU A 131 9.52 22.17 -13.29
N TYR A 132 9.85 21.78 -14.51
CA TYR A 132 11.05 22.21 -15.21
C TYR A 132 10.97 23.66 -15.69
N GLU A 133 9.78 24.14 -16.03
CA GLU A 133 9.54 25.53 -16.40
C GLU A 133 9.75 26.47 -15.21
N GLN A 134 9.19 26.13 -14.04
CA GLN A 134 9.27 26.98 -12.84
C GLN A 134 10.61 26.91 -12.09
N THR A 135 11.40 25.87 -12.36
CA THR A 135 12.79 25.75 -11.88
C THR A 135 13.80 26.18 -12.95
N GLY A 136 13.33 26.61 -14.13
CA GLY A 136 14.16 27.17 -15.20
C GLY A 136 14.91 28.41 -14.73
N GLY A 137 16.24 28.43 -14.93
CA GLY A 137 17.09 29.58 -14.59
C GLY A 137 17.54 29.68 -13.13
N ARG A 138 17.20 28.72 -12.25
CA ARG A 138 17.74 28.66 -10.89
C ARG A 138 19.18 28.15 -10.92
N ALA A 139 20.08 28.86 -10.24
CA ALA A 139 21.50 28.52 -10.18
C ALA A 139 21.75 27.14 -9.56
N ASP A 140 20.91 26.73 -8.62
CA ASP A 140 20.98 25.49 -7.84
C ASP A 140 19.98 24.42 -8.31
N ARG A 141 19.33 24.60 -9.47
CA ARG A 141 18.30 23.69 -10.01
C ARG A 141 18.69 22.21 -9.91
N GLN A 142 19.90 21.86 -10.36
CA GLN A 142 20.33 20.46 -10.39
C GLN A 142 20.37 19.85 -8.99
N ALA A 143 20.85 20.60 -8.00
CA ALA A 143 20.91 20.18 -6.62
C ALA A 143 19.51 20.13 -5.98
N GLU A 144 18.64 21.12 -6.26
CA GLU A 144 17.24 21.10 -5.80
C GLU A 144 16.51 19.85 -6.34
N LEU A 145 16.61 19.59 -7.64
CA LEU A 145 15.94 18.45 -8.27
C LEU A 145 16.49 17.10 -7.80
N ALA A 146 17.81 16.97 -7.65
CA ALA A 146 18.43 15.75 -7.10
C ALA A 146 17.87 15.42 -5.71
N ARG A 147 17.82 16.42 -4.82
CA ARG A 147 17.27 16.25 -3.47
C ARG A 147 15.81 15.83 -3.47
N LEU A 148 14.99 16.31 -4.40
CA LEU A 148 13.60 15.86 -4.53
C LEU A 148 13.51 14.39 -4.94
N PHE A 149 14.25 13.98 -5.96
CA PHE A 149 14.19 12.63 -6.50
C PHE A 149 14.81 11.61 -5.54
N GLU A 150 15.79 12.02 -4.75
CA GLU A 150 16.35 11.24 -3.64
C GLU A 150 15.44 11.22 -2.39
N GLY A 151 14.31 11.94 -2.41
CA GLY A 151 13.37 12.01 -1.29
C GLY A 151 13.86 12.84 -0.10
N GLN A 152 14.92 13.63 -0.28
CA GLN A 152 15.52 14.52 0.73
C GLN A 152 14.86 15.90 0.79
N ALA A 153 13.97 16.21 -0.15
CA ALA A 153 13.18 17.44 -0.20
C ALA A 153 11.76 17.12 -0.67
N ARG A 154 10.81 18.03 -0.39
CA ARG A 154 9.43 17.91 -0.86
C ARG A 154 9.12 18.97 -1.92
N LEU A 155 8.21 18.65 -2.85
CA LEU A 155 7.76 19.61 -3.86
C LEU A 155 7.19 20.90 -3.24
N GLN A 156 6.55 20.81 -2.07
CA GLN A 156 6.01 21.97 -1.37
C GLN A 156 7.09 22.90 -0.79
N GLU A 157 8.33 22.44 -0.66
CA GLU A 157 9.45 23.24 -0.16
C GLU A 157 10.07 24.10 -1.27
N LEU A 158 9.89 23.66 -2.52
CA LEU A 158 10.22 24.47 -3.67
C LEU A 158 9.14 25.54 -3.77
N LYS A 159 9.55 26.80 -3.79
CA LYS A 159 8.66 27.95 -4.01
C LYS A 159 8.11 27.96 -5.45
N ILE A 160 7.29 26.97 -5.78
CA ILE A 160 6.69 26.72 -7.09
C ILE A 160 5.19 26.48 -6.90
N THR A 161 4.43 26.73 -7.96
CA THR A 161 3.00 26.46 -8.00
C THR A 161 2.77 25.05 -8.52
N ILE A 162 2.21 24.18 -7.67
CA ILE A 162 1.85 22.82 -8.05
C ILE A 162 0.45 22.86 -8.71
N PRO A 163 0.29 22.32 -9.93
CA PRO A 163 -1.02 22.22 -10.58
C PRO A 163 -2.04 21.48 -9.73
N ARG A 164 -3.32 21.87 -9.85
CA ARG A 164 -4.40 21.35 -8.99
C ARG A 164 -4.58 19.84 -9.11
N ASP A 165 -4.54 19.31 -10.32
CA ASP A 165 -4.60 17.87 -10.63
C ASP A 165 -3.43 17.12 -9.98
N TYR A 166 -2.21 17.65 -10.11
CA TYR A 166 -1.04 17.01 -9.54
C TYR A 166 -1.03 17.10 -8.00
N GLN A 167 -1.50 18.20 -7.42
CA GLN A 167 -1.66 18.31 -5.96
C GLN A 167 -2.70 17.30 -5.46
N ALA A 168 -3.85 17.16 -6.13
CA ALA A 168 -4.84 16.13 -5.80
C ALA A 168 -4.25 14.70 -5.91
N PHE A 169 -3.38 14.47 -6.88
CA PHE A 169 -2.64 13.21 -7.00
C PHE A 169 -1.66 12.96 -5.84
N LEU A 170 -0.96 13.98 -5.35
CA LEU A 170 -0.12 13.86 -4.15
C LEU A 170 -0.97 13.55 -2.91
N ASP A 171 -2.14 14.18 -2.80
CA ASP A 171 -3.05 14.03 -1.67
C ASP A 171 -3.75 12.66 -1.59
N LEU A 172 -3.73 11.87 -2.67
CA LEU A 172 -4.14 10.45 -2.65
C LEU A 172 -3.22 9.59 -1.76
N GLY A 173 -2.00 10.08 -1.47
CA GLY A 173 -1.04 9.44 -0.59
C GLY A 173 -0.25 8.33 -1.27
N ARG A 174 0.26 7.38 -0.48
CA ARG A 174 1.24 6.38 -0.95
C ARG A 174 0.75 5.44 -2.06
N PHE A 175 -0.55 5.25 -2.19
CA PHE A 175 -1.15 4.39 -3.21
C PHE A 175 -1.73 5.17 -4.40
N ARG A 176 -1.37 6.45 -4.53
CA ARG A 176 -1.88 7.35 -5.58
C ARG A 176 -1.85 6.75 -6.99
N SER A 177 -0.73 6.16 -7.42
CA SER A 177 -0.63 5.55 -8.75
C SER A 177 -1.60 4.39 -8.91
N ALA A 178 -1.63 3.47 -7.95
CA ALA A 178 -2.54 2.33 -7.96
C ALA A 178 -4.01 2.79 -8.00
N LEU A 179 -4.38 3.81 -7.21
CA LEU A 179 -5.75 4.34 -7.18
C LEU A 179 -6.14 4.99 -8.51
N VAL A 180 -5.24 5.75 -9.13
CA VAL A 180 -5.49 6.36 -10.45
C VAL A 180 -5.69 5.27 -11.50
N LEU A 181 -4.76 4.31 -11.61
CA LEU A 181 -4.80 3.25 -12.61
C LEU A 181 -6.02 2.32 -12.44
N ASP A 182 -6.31 1.93 -11.19
CA ASP A 182 -7.44 1.09 -10.84
C ASP A 182 -8.78 1.78 -11.13
N HIS A 183 -8.89 3.07 -10.82
CA HIS A 183 -10.09 3.82 -11.16
C HIS A 183 -10.24 4.02 -12.67
N ALA A 184 -9.14 4.31 -13.37
CA ALA A 184 -9.14 4.51 -14.82
C ALA A 184 -9.50 3.23 -15.58
N THR A 185 -9.04 2.07 -15.12
CA THR A 185 -9.40 0.75 -15.66
C THR A 185 -10.89 0.46 -15.51
N ARG A 186 -11.51 0.82 -14.37
CA ARG A 186 -12.95 0.65 -14.15
C ARG A 186 -13.81 1.70 -14.85
N HIS A 187 -13.23 2.85 -15.22
CA HIS A 187 -13.91 3.99 -15.83
C HIS A 187 -13.07 4.55 -17.00
N PRO A 188 -13.05 3.86 -18.16
CA PRO A 188 -12.11 4.14 -19.25
C PRO A 188 -12.22 5.53 -19.88
N ASP A 189 -13.39 6.17 -19.78
CA ASP A 189 -13.63 7.51 -20.36
C ASP A 189 -13.18 8.67 -19.45
N SER A 190 -12.52 8.36 -18.33
CA SER A 190 -12.12 9.38 -17.36
C SER A 190 -10.84 10.12 -17.78
N ALA A 191 -10.75 11.41 -17.46
CA ALA A 191 -9.52 12.20 -17.62
C ALA A 191 -8.32 11.64 -16.83
N LEU A 192 -8.54 10.63 -15.98
CA LEU A 192 -7.50 9.89 -15.26
C LEU A 192 -6.60 9.07 -16.20
N ASN A 193 -7.10 8.56 -17.33
CA ASN A 193 -6.25 7.90 -18.32
C ASN A 193 -5.24 8.90 -18.92
N LYS A 194 -5.72 10.10 -19.29
CA LYS A 194 -4.86 11.18 -19.78
C LYS A 194 -3.86 11.64 -18.71
N PHE A 195 -4.28 11.67 -17.44
CA PHE A 195 -3.38 11.97 -16.34
C PHE A 195 -2.30 10.89 -16.17
N ALA A 196 -2.68 9.61 -16.23
CA ALA A 196 -1.74 8.49 -16.15
C ALA A 196 -0.70 8.56 -17.28
N GLU A 197 -1.14 8.82 -18.51
CA GLU A 197 -0.26 9.03 -19.67
C GLU A 197 0.67 10.24 -19.47
N ALA A 198 0.13 11.40 -19.06
CA ALA A 198 0.89 12.63 -18.88
C ALA A 198 2.00 12.54 -17.82
N TYR A 199 1.84 11.63 -16.86
CA TYR A 199 2.78 11.40 -15.76
C TYR A 199 3.49 10.05 -15.81
N GLY A 200 3.30 9.26 -16.88
CA GLY A 200 3.94 7.95 -17.04
C GLY A 200 3.59 6.96 -15.93
N LEU A 201 2.34 6.96 -15.47
CA LEU A 201 1.87 6.00 -14.48
C LEU A 201 1.55 4.68 -15.18
N ASP A 202 2.12 3.58 -14.70
CA ASP A 202 1.84 2.25 -15.24
C ASP A 202 1.80 1.20 -14.12
N TYR A 203 1.15 0.07 -14.41
CA TYR A 203 1.27 -1.12 -13.57
C TYR A 203 2.68 -1.69 -13.73
N TYR A 204 3.20 -2.26 -12.63
CA TYR A 204 4.41 -3.05 -12.74
C TYR A 204 4.09 -4.32 -13.55
N ASP A 205 4.72 -4.45 -14.72
CA ASP A 205 4.51 -5.56 -15.66
C ASP A 205 5.48 -6.73 -15.45
N GLY A 206 6.45 -6.59 -14.52
CA GLY A 206 7.46 -7.60 -14.25
C GLY A 206 8.57 -7.72 -15.30
N GLY A 207 8.63 -6.78 -16.27
CA GLY A 207 9.54 -6.83 -17.41
C GLY A 207 11.01 -6.58 -17.09
N ASP A 208 11.31 -5.92 -15.96
CA ASP A 208 12.68 -5.75 -15.48
C ASP A 208 13.07 -6.87 -14.53
N SER A 209 13.36 -8.04 -15.11
CA SER A 209 14.23 -9.00 -14.42
C SER A 209 15.63 -8.39 -14.30
N PRO A 210 16.30 -8.48 -13.12
CA PRO A 210 17.62 -7.89 -12.91
C PRO A 210 18.73 -8.45 -13.82
N GLU A 211 18.45 -9.44 -14.68
CA GLU A 211 19.38 -9.96 -15.67
C GLU A 211 19.72 -8.96 -16.80
N THR A 212 18.84 -8.02 -17.14
CA THR A 212 19.13 -7.03 -18.20
C THR A 212 19.93 -5.82 -17.71
N ALA A 213 20.05 -5.60 -16.39
CA ALA A 213 20.79 -4.47 -15.83
C ALA A 213 22.32 -4.65 -15.80
N GLN A 214 22.85 -5.86 -16.10
CA GLN A 214 24.29 -6.13 -16.11
C GLN A 214 24.95 -6.09 -17.49
N ALA A 215 24.23 -5.73 -18.56
CA ALA A 215 24.77 -5.77 -19.93
C ALA A 215 25.16 -4.39 -20.51
N THR A 216 25.25 -3.34 -19.70
CA THR A 216 25.74 -2.03 -20.19
C THR A 216 26.75 -1.37 -19.25
N GLU A 217 27.71 -2.14 -18.76
CA GLU A 217 29.04 -1.59 -18.46
C GLU A 217 30.01 -2.16 -19.49
N GLN A 218 30.33 -1.34 -20.50
CA GLN A 218 31.58 -1.48 -21.23
C GLN A 218 32.32 -0.14 -21.24
N PRO A 219 33.66 -0.18 -21.10
CA PRO A 219 34.44 0.93 -20.60
C PRO A 219 34.82 1.90 -21.73
N ARG A 220 34.83 3.19 -21.42
CA ARG A 220 35.83 4.17 -21.87
C ARG A 220 35.79 5.42 -21.00
#